data_AF-A0A242DEH3-F1
#
_entry.id   AF-A0A242DEH3-F1
#
_cell.length_a   1.000
_cell.length_b   1.000
_cell.length_c   1.000
_cell.angle_alpha   90.00
_cell.angle_beta   90.00
_cell.angle_gamma   90.00
#
_symmetry.space_group_name_H-M   'P 1'
#
loop_
_entity.id
_entity.type
_entity.pdbx_description
1 polymer ?
#
loop_
_entity_poly.entity_id
_entity_poly.type
_entity_poly.pdbx_seq_one_letter_code
_entity_poly.pdbx_strand_id
1 'polypeptide(L)'
;MKKAETVETTVTIEEVVTVAPEKVVVGNVKFAIVSYVIDGVKHIAKKSITVPLGYQVGDTVKIRYDKNDPTKIKRISPRFA
;
A
#
# COMPACT_ATOMS: atom_id res chain seq x y z
N MET A 1 -16.77 10.75 -16.50
CA MET A 1 -16.55 9.68 -15.49
C MET A 1 -16.39 10.34 -14.12
N LYS A 2 -17.19 9.97 -13.12
CA LYS A 2 -17.06 10.49 -11.74
C LYS A 2 -15.70 10.03 -11.19
N LYS A 3 -14.88 10.94 -10.66
CA LYS A 3 -13.66 10.55 -9.93
C LYS A 3 -14.10 9.73 -8.72
N ALA A 4 -13.53 8.54 -8.54
CA ALA A 4 -13.74 7.77 -7.33
C ALA A 4 -13.22 8.58 -6.13
N GLU A 5 -14.08 8.83 -5.14
CA GLU A 5 -13.65 9.43 -3.88
C GLU A 5 -12.64 8.51 -3.20
N THR A 6 -11.57 9.11 -2.67
CA THR A 6 -10.52 8.36 -1.98
C THR A 6 -10.36 8.86 -0.57
N VAL A 7 -10.18 7.94 0.37
CA VAL A 7 -9.96 8.24 1.79
C VAL A 7 -8.51 7.92 2.13
N GLU A 8 -7.86 8.80 2.91
CA GLU A 8 -6.51 8.57 3.41
C GLU A 8 -6.57 7.79 4.72
N THR A 9 -5.71 6.78 4.86
CA THR A 9 -5.58 5.99 6.08
C THR A 9 -4.15 5.50 6.27
N THR A 10 -3.82 5.14 7.51
CA THR A 10 -2.56 4.49 7.87
C THR A 10 -2.75 2.98 7.82
N VAL A 11 -1.83 2.29 7.17
CA VAL A 11 -1.85 0.83 6.99
C VAL A 11 -0.57 0.23 7.50
N THR A 12 -0.60 -1.05 7.87
CA THR A 12 0.55 -1.81 8.34
C THR A 12 1.00 -2.77 7.25
N ILE A 13 2.31 -2.90 7.04
CA ILE A 13 2.89 -3.89 6.14
C ILE A 13 2.78 -5.27 6.78
N GLU A 14 2.06 -6.17 6.13
CA GLU A 14 1.90 -7.56 6.55
C GLU A 14 2.97 -8.45 5.88
N GLU A 15 3.31 -8.15 4.63
CA GLU A 15 4.25 -8.94 3.85
C GLU A 15 5.07 -8.04 2.93
N VAL A 16 6.37 -8.33 2.82
CA VAL A 16 7.25 -7.74 1.82
C VAL A 16 7.57 -8.81 0.77
N VAL A 17 7.21 -8.53 -0.48
CA VAL A 17 7.50 -9.40 -1.61
C VAL A 17 8.84 -8.98 -2.21
N THR A 18 9.83 -9.87 -2.11
CA THR A 18 11.14 -9.69 -2.73
C THR A 18 10.98 -9.80 -4.24
N VAL A 19 11.19 -8.70 -4.97
CA VAL A 19 11.30 -8.76 -6.44
C VAL A 19 12.67 -9.32 -6.81
N ALA A 20 12.74 -10.06 -7.92
CA ALA A 20 14.02 -10.53 -8.46
C ALA A 20 15.02 -9.36 -8.60
N PRO A 21 16.34 -9.58 -8.41
CA PRO A 21 17.35 -8.52 -8.33
C PRO A 21 17.28 -7.52 -9.49
N GLU A 22 16.99 -8.00 -10.70
CA GLU A 22 16.87 -7.20 -11.93
C GLU A 22 15.74 -6.14 -11.85
N LYS A 23 14.69 -6.38 -11.05
CA LYS A 23 13.56 -5.45 -10.88
C LYS A 23 13.75 -4.47 -9.73
N VAL A 24 14.64 -4.74 -8.77
CA VAL A 24 15.00 -3.82 -7.69
C VAL A 24 15.70 -2.57 -8.24
N VAL A 25 16.41 -2.71 -9.36
CA VAL A 25 17.22 -1.65 -9.99
C VAL A 25 16.37 -0.50 -10.54
N VAL A 26 15.07 -0.70 -10.80
CA VAL A 26 14.16 0.36 -11.27
C VAL A 26 13.41 0.98 -10.09
N GLY A 27 14.04 1.99 -9.45
CA GLY A 27 13.35 2.95 -8.59
C GLY A 27 13.49 2.77 -7.07
N ASN A 28 14.36 1.88 -6.56
CA ASN A 28 14.58 1.68 -5.11
C ASN A 28 13.28 1.37 -4.33
N VAL A 29 12.40 0.56 -4.92
CA VAL A 29 11.14 0.12 -4.32
C VAL A 29 11.04 -1.40 -4.27
N LYS A 30 10.21 -1.89 -3.36
CA LYS A 30 9.75 -3.28 -3.30
C LYS A 30 8.24 -3.34 -3.16
N PHE A 31 7.65 -4.51 -3.42
CA PHE A 31 6.22 -4.70 -3.26
C PHE A 31 5.90 -5.12 -1.83
N ALA A 32 4.78 -4.61 -1.31
CA ALA A 32 4.29 -4.97 0.01
C ALA A 32 2.78 -5.22 -0.01
N ILE A 33 2.32 -6.21 0.74
CA ILE A 33 0.90 -6.40 1.08
C ILE A 33 0.66 -5.70 2.42
N VAL A 34 -0.45 -4.97 2.51
CA VAL A 34 -0.78 -4.14 3.68
C VAL A 34 -2.18 -4.47 4.21
N SER A 35 -2.36 -4.25 5.51
CA SER A 35 -3.66 -4.34 6.18
C SER A 35 -3.99 -3.08 6.97
N TYR A 36 -5.28 -2.87 7.22
CA TYR A 36 -5.79 -1.75 8.02
C TYR A 36 -7.18 -2.06 8.56
N VAL A 37 -7.56 -1.35 9.62
CA VAL A 37 -8.88 -1.48 10.25
C VAL A 37 -9.74 -0.29 9.88
N ILE A 38 -10.94 -0.55 9.36
CA ILE A 38 -11.99 0.45 9.17
C ILE A 38 -13.21 -0.03 9.93
N ASP A 39 -13.77 0.82 10.78
CA ASP A 39 -14.98 0.53 11.56
C ASP A 39 -14.91 -0.81 12.33
N GLY A 40 -13.73 -1.16 12.85
CA GLY A 40 -13.48 -2.40 13.58
C GLY A 40 -13.23 -3.65 12.72
N VAL A 41 -13.30 -3.53 11.39
CA VAL A 41 -13.06 -4.64 10.45
C VAL A 41 -11.67 -4.56 9.83
N LYS A 42 -10.89 -5.65 9.91
CA LYS A 42 -9.59 -5.76 9.25
C LYS A 42 -9.78 -5.97 7.74
N HIS A 43 -9.18 -5.10 6.94
CA HIS A 43 -9.09 -5.19 5.49
C HIS A 43 -7.65 -5.49 5.07
N ILE A 44 -7.49 -6.36 4.07
CA ILE A 44 -6.21 -6.63 3.41
C ILE A 44 -6.28 -6.09 1.99
N ALA A 45 -5.20 -5.48 1.52
CA ALA A 45 -5.11 -4.99 0.16
C ALA A 45 -5.28 -6.12 -0.87
N LYS A 46 -6.10 -5.90 -1.90
CA LYS A 46 -6.25 -6.85 -3.04
C LYS A 46 -4.98 -6.97 -3.88
N LYS A 47 -4.14 -5.95 -3.88
CA LYS A 47 -2.91 -5.85 -4.67
C LYS A 47 -1.79 -5.31 -3.80
N SER A 48 -0.56 -5.73 -4.11
CA SER A 48 0.62 -5.13 -3.51
C SER A 48 0.78 -3.66 -3.90
N ILE A 49 1.39 -2.90 -3.00
CA ILE A 49 1.80 -1.52 -3.22
C ILE A 49 3.32 -1.46 -3.34
N THR A 50 3.84 -0.41 -3.96
CA THR A 50 5.27 -0.11 -3.94
C THR A 50 5.62 0.67 -2.67
N VAL A 51 6.64 0.23 -1.95
CA VAL A 51 7.22 0.90 -0.78
C VAL A 51 8.73 1.02 -0.93
N PRO A 52 9.37 2.03 -0.31
CA PRO A 52 10.82 2.13 -0.29
C PRO A 52 11.49 0.89 0.31
N LEU A 53 12.71 0.56 -0.14
CA LEU A 53 13.41 -0.67 0.27
C LEU A 53 13.60 -0.83 1.79
N GLY A 54 13.69 0.28 2.53
CA GLY A 54 13.87 0.27 3.98
C GLY A 54 12.66 -0.20 4.79
N TYR A 55 11.46 -0.24 4.19
CA TYR A 55 10.24 -0.62 4.90
C TYR A 55 10.19 -2.13 5.22
N GLN A 56 9.74 -2.52 6.40
CA GLN A 56 9.71 -3.91 6.85
C GLN A 56 8.29 -4.32 7.26
N VAL A 57 8.10 -5.62 7.51
CA VAL A 57 6.85 -6.12 8.09
C VAL A 57 6.65 -5.45 9.46
N GLY A 58 5.44 -4.95 9.71
CA GLY A 58 5.10 -4.17 10.90
C GLY A 58 5.24 -2.66 10.72
N ASP A 59 5.95 -2.18 9.69
CA ASP A 59 6.03 -0.74 9.42
C ASP A 59 4.69 -0.20 8.94
N THR A 60 4.44 1.07 9.23
CA THR A 60 3.23 1.76 8.79
C THR A 60 3.50 2.68 7.61
N VAL A 61 2.57 2.72 6.67
CA VAL A 61 2.57 3.66 5.54
C VAL A 61 1.18 4.27 5.38
N LYS A 62 1.10 5.50 4.87
CA LYS A 62 -0.18 6.12 4.54
C LYS A 62 -0.55 5.79 3.09
N ILE A 63 -1.81 5.47 2.86
CA ILE A 63 -2.35 5.20 1.52
C ILE A 63 -3.62 6.00 1.29
N ARG A 64 -4.08 6.01 0.04
CA ARG A 64 -5.45 6.34 -0.32
C ARG A 64 -6.15 5.16 -0.98
N TYR A 65 -7.29 4.74 -0.43
CA TYR A 65 -8.12 3.66 -0.95
C TYR A 65 -9.43 4.19 -1.55
N ASP A 66 -10.11 3.38 -2.37
CA ASP A 66 -11.42 3.71 -2.93
C ASP A 66 -12.49 3.70 -1.83
N LYS A 67 -13.21 4.81 -1.60
CA LYS A 67 -14.19 4.89 -0.51
C LYS A 67 -15.26 3.79 -0.56
N ASN A 68 -15.59 3.30 -1.76
CA ASN A 68 -16.60 2.24 -1.95
C ASN A 68 -16.02 0.82 -1.88
N ASP A 69 -14.70 0.70 -1.93
CA ASP A 69 -13.96 -0.56 -1.84
C ASP A 69 -12.63 -0.27 -1.10
N PRO A 70 -12.63 -0.30 0.26
CA PRO A 70 -11.41 -0.60 1.03
C PRO A 70 -10.79 -1.88 0.46
N THR A 71 -9.60 -2.38 0.74
CA THR A 71 -8.95 -3.39 -0.14
C THR A 71 -8.48 -2.84 -1.51
N LYS A 72 -9.19 -1.90 -2.17
CA LYS A 72 -8.73 -1.28 -3.43
C LYS A 72 -7.90 -0.03 -3.19
N ILE A 73 -6.59 -0.22 -3.08
CA ILE A 73 -5.62 0.86 -2.94
C ILE A 73 -5.43 1.58 -4.28
N LYS A 74 -5.44 2.92 -4.25
CA LYS A 74 -5.24 3.78 -5.43
C LYS A 74 -3.83 4.34 -5.51
N ARG A 75 -3.26 4.75 -4.36
CA ARG A 75 -1.89 5.28 -4.26
C ARG A 75 -1.41 5.30 -2.82
N ILE A 76 -0.10 5.32 -2.66
CA ILE A 76 0.59 5.73 -1.43
C ILE A 76 0.47 7.25 -1.20
N SER A 77 0.60 7.68 0.06
CA SER A 77 0.58 9.08 0.49
C SER A 77 1.64 9.26 1.59
N PRO A 78 2.63 10.15 1.48
CA PRO A 78 2.98 10.92 0.29
C PRO A 78 3.40 10.01 -0.87
N ARG A 79 3.40 10.56 -2.09
CA ARG A 79 4.10 9.91 -3.20
C ARG A 79 5.59 10.08 -2.96
N PHE A 80 6.34 8.98 -2.95
CA PHE A 80 7.80 9.06 -3.03
C PHE A 80 8.16 9.58 -4.43
N ALA A 81 9.09 10.54 -4.47
CA ALA A 81 9.56 11.20 -5.69
C ALA A 81 10.46 10.28 -6.52
#